data_AF-A0A6G2KAK4-F1
#
_entry.id   AF-A0A6G2KAK4-F1
#
_cell.length_a   1.000
_cell.length_b   1.000
_cell.length_c   1.000
_cell.angle_alpha   90.00
_cell.angle_beta   90.00
_cell.angle_gamma   90.00
#
_symmetry.space_group_name_H-M   'P 1'
#
loop_
_entity.id
_entity.type
_entity.pdbx_description
1 polymer ?
#
loop_
_entity_poly.entity_id
_entity_poly.type
_entity_poly.pdbx_seq_one_letter_code
_entity_poly.pdbx_strand_id
1 'polypeptide(L)' 'MQCSISECNNTAVKTVKVGSKETRNLCKIHYAIYKNRKKIHTPIFRKASNISHPVDDTVIN' A
#
# COMPACT_ATOMS: atom_id res chain seq x y z
N MET A 1 17.87 -16.41 2.49
CA MET A 1 17.18 -15.29 3.16
C MET A 1 15.78 -15.76 3.57
N GLN A 2 15.37 -15.54 4.82
CA GLN A 2 14.04 -15.95 5.31
C GLN A 2 12.96 -14.94 4.88
N CYS A 3 11.71 -15.40 4.77
CA CYS A 3 10.56 -14.52 4.60
C CYS A 3 10.44 -13.56 5.79
N SER A 4 10.26 -12.26 5.52
CA SER A 4 10.16 -11.20 6.54
C SER A 4 8.82 -11.15 7.27
N ILE A 5 7.98 -12.18 7.13
CA ILE A 5 6.73 -12.29 7.89
C ILE A 5 7.05 -13.15 9.10
N SER A 6 6.89 -12.61 10.30
CA SER A 6 7.39 -13.20 11.55
C SER A 6 6.92 -14.63 11.80
N GLU A 7 5.69 -14.95 11.39
CA GLU A 7 5.11 -16.30 11.51
C GLU A 7 5.48 -17.22 10.34
N CYS A 8 6.29 -16.76 9.38
CA CYS A 8 6.63 -17.49 8.17
C CYS A 8 8.06 -18.03 8.20
N ASN A 9 8.15 -19.36 8.17
CA ASN A 9 9.44 -20.07 8.13
C ASN A 9 9.91 -20.41 6.71
N ASN A 10 9.17 -19.97 5.68
CA ASN A 10 9.52 -20.24 4.30
C ASN A 10 10.69 -19.38 3.81
N THR A 11 11.47 -19.94 2.89
CA THR A 11 12.53 -19.21 2.18
C THR A 11 11.93 -18.10 1.33
N ALA A 12 12.53 -16.91 1.39
CA ALA A 12 12.14 -15.81 0.54
C ALA A 12 12.60 -16.03 -0.90
N VAL A 13 11.77 -15.63 -1.86
CA VAL A 13 12.06 -15.72 -3.30
C VAL A 13 12.07 -14.36 -3.99
N LYS A 14 11.50 -13.32 -3.34
CA LYS A 14 11.41 -11.97 -3.90
C LYS A 14 11.52 -10.91 -2.82
N THR A 15 12.30 -9.87 -3.08
CA THR A 15 12.32 -8.64 -2.27
C THR A 15 11.38 -7.62 -2.90
N VAL A 16 10.49 -7.02 -2.10
CA VAL A 16 9.52 -6.02 -2.56
C VAL A 16 9.60 -4.76 -1.72
N LYS A 17 9.32 -3.61 -2.34
CA LYS A 17 9.21 -2.31 -1.66
C LYS A 17 7.79 -2.14 -1.10
N VAL A 18 7.66 -2.04 0.22
CA VAL A 18 6.36 -1.91 0.92
C VAL A 18 6.05 -0.49 1.37
N GLY A 19 7.01 0.43 1.28
CA GLY A 19 6.84 1.85 1.56
C GLY A 19 7.93 2.67 0.89
N SER A 20 8.12 3.92 1.31
CA SER A 20 9.11 4.83 0.70
C SER A 20 10.56 4.37 0.92
N LYS A 21 10.83 3.79 2.11
CA LYS A 21 12.17 3.38 2.56
C LYS A 21 12.28 1.92 3.00
N GLU A 22 11.19 1.16 3.00
CA GLU A 22 11.15 -0.22 3.53
C GLU A 22 11.03 -1.25 2.41
N THR A 23 11.86 -2.28 2.51
CA THR A 23 11.82 -3.47 1.66
C THR A 23 11.60 -4.72 2.51
N ARG A 24 10.80 -5.67 2.02
CA ARG A 24 10.55 -6.97 2.67
C ARG A 24 10.86 -8.12 1.73
N ASN A 25 11.34 -9.20 2.30
CA ASN A 25 11.58 -10.45 1.57
C ASN A 25 10.35 -11.33 1.73
N LEU A 26 9.75 -11.75 0.61
CA LEU A 26 8.54 -12.56 0.61
C LEU A 26 8.83 -13.92 -0.02
N CYS A 27 8.27 -14.97 0.60
CA CYS A 27 8.17 -16.28 -0.03
C CYS A 27 7.12 -16.26 -1.15
N LYS A 28 7.04 -17.34 -1.94
CA LYS A 28 6.16 -17.43 -3.12
C LYS A 28 4.69 -17.13 -2.79
N ILE A 29 4.21 -17.64 -1.66
CA ILE A 29 2.82 -17.48 -1.20
C ILE A 29 2.54 -16.02 -0.85
N HIS A 30 3.37 -15.41 0.00
CA HIS A 30 3.18 -14.02 0.43
C HIS A 30 3.38 -13.02 -0.69
N TYR A 31 4.25 -13.32 -1.66
CA TYR A 31 4.39 -12.50 -2.86
C TYR A 31 3.11 -12.48 -3.70
N ALA A 32 2.43 -13.63 -3.85
CA ALA A 32 1.17 -13.71 -4.59
C ALA A 32 0.07 -12.89 -3.90
N ILE A 33 -0.06 -13.00 -2.58
CA ILE A 33 -1.02 -12.21 -1.78
C ILE A 33 -0.74 -10.71 -1.92
N TYR A 34 0.53 -10.30 -1.78
CA TYR A 34 0.94 -8.90 -1.94
C TYR A 34 0.57 -8.35 -3.34
N LYS A 35 0.85 -9.11 -4.41
CA LYS A 35 0.50 -8.71 -5.77
C LYS A 35 -1.01 -8.57 -5.95
N ASN A 36 -1.80 -9.50 -5.41
CA ASN A 36 -3.25 -9.47 -5.54
C ASN A 36 -3.85 -8.23 -4.84
N ARG A 37 -3.39 -7.92 -3.62
CA ARG A 37 -3.82 -6.71 -2.90
C ARG A 37 -3.50 -5.43 -3.66
N LYS A 38 -2.32 -5.33 -4.27
CA LYS A 38 -1.96 -4.17 -5.09
C LYS A 38 -2.85 -3.98 -6.32
N LYS A 39 -3.27 -5.08 -6.95
CA LYS A 39 -4.20 -5.03 -8.10
C LYS A 39 -5.59 -4.56 -7.68
N ILE A 40 -6.10 -5.06 -6.56
CA ILE A 40 -7.45 -4.74 -6.07
C ILE A 40 -7.50 -3.33 -5.46
N HIS A 41 -6.47 -2.95 -4.71
CA HIS A 41 -6.38 -1.67 -4.01
C HIS A 41 -5.22 -0.88 -4.58
N THR A 42 -5.41 -0.29 -5.76
CA THR A 42 -4.53 0.77 -6.24
C THR A 42 -5.05 2.09 -5.66
N PRO A 43 -4.48 2.61 -4.55
CA PRO A 43 -4.92 3.89 -4.01
C PRO A 43 -4.71 5.00 -5.03
N ILE A 44 -5.78 5.72 -5.35
CA ILE A 44 -5.73 6.94 -6.15
C ILE A 44 -5.34 8.07 -5.19
N PHE A 45 -4.06 8.42 -5.16
CA PHE A 45 -3.60 9.56 -4.39
C PHE A 45 -3.88 10.84 -5.19
N ARG A 46 -4.62 11.77 -4.60
CA ARG A 46 -4.76 13.15 -5.10
C ARG A 46 -3.97 14.09 -4.19
N LYS A 47 -3.35 15.12 -4.76
CA LYS A 47 -2.74 16.19 -3.96
C LYS A 47 -3.85 16.87 -3.15
N ALA A 48 -3.58 17.16 -1.88
CA ALA A 48 -4.52 17.87 -1.02
C ALA A 48 -4.92 19.24 -1.61
N SER A 49 -4.01 19.91 -2.31
CA SER A 49 -4.26 21.15 -3.07
C SER A 49 -5.33 21.03 -4.16
N ASN A 50 -5.65 19.80 -4.59
CA ASN A 50 -6.64 19.54 -5.64
C ASN A 50 -8.01 19.16 -5.06
N ILE A 51 -8.16 19.20 -3.72
CA ILE A 51 -9.44 19.04 -3.04
C ILE A 51 -10.02 20.45 -2.90
N SER A 52 -10.88 20.86 -3.83
CA SER A 52 -11.65 22.09 -3.66
C SER A 52 -12.60 21.92 -2.49
N HIS A 53 -12.41 22.67 -1.40
CA HIS A 53 -13.42 22.79 -0.36
C HIS A 53 -14.72 23.33 -1.01
N PRO A 54 -15.90 22.71 -0.79
CA PRO A 54 -17.14 23.41 -1.07
C PRO A 54 -17.18 24.64 -0.16
N VAL A 55 -17.22 25.82 -0.77
CA VAL A 55 -17.58 27.04 -0.07
C VAL A 55 -19.03 26.88 0.37
N ASP A 56 -19.25 26.72 1.67
CA ASP A 56 -20.59 26.80 2.25
C ASP A 56 -20.92 28.29 2.41
N ASP A 57 -21.26 28.94 1.29
CA ASP A 57 -21.90 30.25 1.29
C ASP A 57 -23.38 30.07 1.62
N THR A 58 -23.69 29.81 2.90
CA THR A 58 -25.04 29.99 3.42
C THR A 58 -25.04 31.16 4.41
N VAL A 59 -25.04 32.37 3.85
CA VAL A 59 -25.55 33.57 4.55
C VAL A 59 -27.08 33.48 4.52
N ILE A 60 -27.72 33.31 5.68
CA ILE A 60 -29.14 33.65 5.83
C ILE A 60 -29.24 34.75 6.88
N ASN A 61 -29.84 35.85 6.41
CA ASN A 61 -30.14 37.12 7.05
C ASN A 61 -31.03 36.97 8.29
#